data_AF-Q9AM05-F1
#
_entry.id   AF-Q9AM05-F1
#
_cell.length_a   1.000
_cell.length_b   1.000
_cell.length_c   1.000
_cell.angle_alpha   90.00
_cell.angle_beta   90.00
_cell.angle_gamma   90.00
#
_symmetry.space_group_name_H-M   'P 1'
#
loop_
_entity.id
_entity.type
_entity.pdbx_description
1 polymer ?
#
loop_
_entity_poly.entity_id
_entity_poly.type
_entity_poly.pdbx_seq_one_letter_code
_entity_poly.pdbx_strand_id
1 'polypeptide(L)'
;MRSPNFALKPEAKRILLLGDSIINGGWWTDQKDVISELMQRSSAANGKLEVLNASANSWSPRNELAYLKRFGTFNAEVIILVINTDDLFGTQPTSLGVGRDRNYPDRKPMSAIQEVLDRYLLPAPAMPEAFKKIQAEGGDRVGLILDAIRGI
;
A
#
# COMPACT_ATOMS: atom_id res chain seq x y z
N MET A 1 -4.10 -1.64 4.03
CA MET A 1 -5.25 -2.02 3.16
C MET A 1 -6.52 -1.58 3.85
N ARG A 2 -7.28 -0.68 3.22
CA ARG A 2 -8.54 -0.15 3.78
C ARG A 2 -9.77 -0.95 3.37
N SER A 3 -9.60 -2.03 2.60
CA SER A 3 -10.70 -2.93 2.22
C SER A 3 -11.11 -3.84 3.39
N PRO A 4 -12.39 -4.25 3.47
CA PRO A 4 -12.85 -5.27 4.41
C PRO A 4 -12.07 -6.58 4.27
N ASN A 5 -12.15 -7.42 5.31
CA ASN A 5 -11.64 -8.79 5.23
C ASN A 5 -12.29 -9.52 4.05
N PHE A 6 -11.45 -10.24 3.31
CA PHE A 6 -11.80 -10.91 2.07
C PHE A 6 -11.67 -12.43 2.20
N ALA A 7 -12.55 -13.17 1.53
CA ALA A 7 -12.47 -14.61 1.36
C ALA A 7 -12.69 -14.96 -0.12
N LEU A 8 -11.88 -15.88 -0.64
CA LEU A 8 -11.95 -16.30 -2.05
C LEU A 8 -13.28 -16.99 -2.34
N LYS A 9 -14.00 -16.48 -3.33
CA LYS A 9 -15.21 -17.09 -3.91
C LYS A 9 -14.89 -17.65 -5.30
N PRO A 10 -15.11 -18.95 -5.59
CA PRO A 10 -14.67 -19.54 -6.86
C PRO A 10 -15.23 -18.86 -8.11
N GLU A 11 -16.45 -18.32 -8.06
CA GLU A 11 -17.17 -17.78 -9.22
C GLU A 11 -17.24 -16.25 -9.33
N ALA A 12 -16.48 -15.51 -8.52
CA ALA A 12 -16.44 -14.04 -8.60
C ALA A 12 -15.38 -13.57 -9.60
N LYS A 13 -15.75 -12.59 -10.43
CA LYS A 13 -14.81 -11.92 -11.34
C LYS A 13 -13.98 -10.91 -10.56
N ARG A 14 -12.69 -10.78 -10.85
CA ARG A 14 -11.79 -9.98 -10.00
C ARG A 14 -10.89 -9.03 -10.76
N ILE A 15 -10.82 -7.81 -10.24
CA ILE A 15 -9.82 -6.80 -10.59
C ILE A 15 -8.96 -6.55 -9.35
N LEU A 16 -7.64 -6.61 -9.50
CA LEU A 16 -6.70 -6.17 -8.47
C LEU A 16 -6.11 -4.81 -8.86
N LEU A 17 -6.42 -3.78 -8.09
CA LEU A 17 -5.74 -2.49 -8.17
C LEU A 17 -4.46 -2.59 -7.34
N LEU A 18 -3.31 -2.37 -7.99
CA LEU A 18 -1.99 -2.38 -7.39
C LEU A 18 -1.36 -1.01 -7.57
N GLY A 19 -0.83 -0.43 -6.50
CA GLY A 19 -0.22 0.90 -6.57
C GLY A 19 0.18 1.47 -5.22
N ASP A 20 0.31 2.78 -5.19
CA ASP A 20 0.80 3.56 -4.06
C ASP A 20 -0.32 4.35 -3.34
N SER A 21 0.02 5.52 -2.79
CA SER A 21 -0.91 6.49 -2.24
C SER A 21 -2.10 6.85 -3.15
N ILE A 22 -1.95 6.83 -4.49
CA ILE A 22 -3.02 7.17 -5.43
C ILE A 22 -4.16 6.15 -5.32
N ILE A 23 -3.82 4.86 -5.37
CA ILE A 23 -4.79 3.77 -5.21
C ILE A 23 -5.28 3.69 -3.76
N ASN A 24 -4.44 4.06 -2.79
CA ASN A 24 -4.80 4.07 -1.38
C ASN A 24 -5.85 5.14 -1.02
N GLY A 25 -5.91 6.23 -1.79
CA GLY A 25 -6.73 7.41 -1.49
C GLY A 25 -6.10 8.36 -0.45
N GLY A 26 -4.86 8.12 -0.04
CA GLY A 26 -4.16 8.94 0.96
C GLY A 26 -4.96 9.18 2.25
N TRP A 27 -4.67 10.29 2.93
CA TRP A 27 -5.29 10.62 4.22
C TRP A 27 -6.62 11.37 4.10
N TRP A 28 -6.85 12.06 2.97
CA TRP A 28 -7.94 13.02 2.81
C TRP A 28 -9.16 12.48 2.07
N THR A 29 -9.03 11.32 1.42
CA THR A 29 -10.15 10.67 0.72
C THR A 29 -10.87 9.71 1.66
N ASP A 30 -12.18 9.91 1.80
CA ASP A 30 -13.07 8.98 2.49
C ASP A 30 -13.04 7.62 1.80
N GLN A 31 -13.17 6.53 2.57
CA GLN A 31 -13.18 5.17 2.01
C GLN A 31 -14.17 5.06 0.85
N LYS A 32 -15.39 5.60 0.96
CA LYS A 32 -16.42 5.45 -0.09
C LYS A 32 -16.08 6.14 -1.42
N ASP A 33 -15.05 6.99 -1.41
CA ASP A 33 -14.62 7.85 -2.52
C ASP A 33 -13.27 7.42 -3.11
N VAL A 34 -12.61 6.38 -2.55
CA VAL A 34 -11.40 5.81 -3.15
C VAL A 34 -11.75 5.01 -4.42
N ILE A 35 -10.82 4.99 -5.39
CA ILE A 35 -11.07 4.43 -6.73
C ILE A 35 -11.59 2.98 -6.72
N SER A 36 -11.10 2.12 -5.80
CA SER A 36 -11.58 0.75 -5.68
C SER A 36 -13.06 0.68 -5.29
N GLU A 37 -13.50 1.53 -4.35
CA GLU A 37 -14.91 1.58 -3.93
C GLU A 37 -15.80 2.22 -4.99
N LEU A 38 -15.30 3.23 -5.70
CA LEU A 38 -16.00 3.82 -6.85
C LEU A 38 -16.23 2.79 -7.97
N MET A 39 -15.20 2.02 -8.33
CA MET A 39 -15.27 0.95 -9.33
C MET A 39 -16.18 -0.21 -8.87
N GLN A 40 -16.09 -0.58 -7.60
CA GLN A 40 -16.95 -1.60 -7.01
C GLN A 40 -18.42 -1.20 -7.08
N ARG A 41 -18.73 0.07 -6.78
CA ARG A 41 -20.08 0.63 -6.82
C ARG A 41 -20.62 0.78 -8.25
N SER A 42 -19.81 1.25 -9.20
CA SER A 42 -20.23 1.40 -10.60
C SER A 42 -20.51 0.04 -11.27
N SER A 43 -19.84 -1.02 -10.80
CA SER A 43 -20.00 -2.38 -11.34
C SER A 43 -21.11 -3.18 -10.65
N ALA A 44 -21.67 -2.68 -9.55
CA ALA A 44 -22.70 -3.37 -8.76
C ALA A 44 -23.99 -3.64 -9.56
N ALA A 45 -24.27 -2.83 -10.60
CA ALA A 45 -25.41 -3.05 -11.50
C ALA A 45 -25.28 -4.31 -12.38
N ASN A 46 -24.06 -4.83 -12.59
CA ASN A 46 -23.78 -5.92 -13.52
C ASN A 46 -23.41 -7.26 -12.83
N GLY A 47 -23.36 -7.29 -11.50
CA GLY A 47 -23.15 -8.51 -10.71
C GLY A 47 -21.69 -9.01 -10.61
N LYS A 48 -21.37 -9.59 -9.45
CA LYS A 48 -20.21 -10.45 -9.10
C LYS A 48 -18.78 -9.93 -9.37
N LEU A 49 -18.57 -8.66 -9.73
CA LEU A 49 -17.22 -8.09 -9.79
C LEU A 49 -16.72 -7.76 -8.38
N GLU A 50 -15.55 -8.26 -8.02
CA GLU A 50 -14.80 -7.93 -6.81
C GLU A 50 -13.60 -7.04 -7.19
N VAL A 51 -13.54 -5.83 -6.64
CA VAL A 51 -12.42 -4.90 -6.85
C VAL A 51 -11.55 -4.90 -5.60
N LEU A 52 -10.35 -5.45 -5.72
CA LEU A 52 -9.36 -5.55 -4.65
C LEU A 52 -8.39 -4.37 -4.70
N ASN A 53 -7.92 -3.93 -3.54
CA ASN A 53 -6.99 -2.82 -3.39
C ASN A 53 -5.73 -3.26 -2.63
N ALA A 54 -4.65 -3.45 -3.36
CA ALA A 54 -3.31 -3.70 -2.83
C ALA A 54 -2.46 -2.44 -2.99
N SER A 55 -2.54 -1.56 -2.00
CA SER A 55 -1.77 -0.32 -2.01
C SER A 55 -1.42 0.16 -0.61
N ALA A 56 -0.37 0.98 -0.53
CA ALA A 56 -0.08 1.80 0.63
C ALA A 56 0.69 3.05 0.21
N ASN A 57 0.68 4.05 1.09
CA ASN A 57 1.51 5.23 0.91
C ASN A 57 2.99 4.84 0.77
N SER A 58 3.70 5.56 -0.10
CA SER A 58 5.13 5.40 -0.33
C SER A 58 5.57 4.03 -0.85
N TRP A 59 4.64 3.23 -1.39
CA TRP A 59 5.01 2.02 -2.11
C TRP A 59 5.67 2.37 -3.44
N SER A 60 6.74 1.64 -3.75
CA SER A 60 7.40 1.63 -5.05
C SER A 60 7.14 0.30 -5.77
N PRO A 61 7.53 0.13 -7.05
CA PRO A 61 7.42 -1.15 -7.74
C PRO A 61 8.07 -2.32 -6.99
N ARG A 62 9.11 -2.06 -6.19
CA ARG A 62 9.72 -3.09 -5.31
C ARG A 62 8.78 -3.56 -4.20
N ASN A 63 7.97 -2.66 -3.63
CA ASN A 63 6.96 -2.99 -2.62
C ASN A 63 5.80 -3.77 -3.23
N GLU A 64 5.32 -3.34 -4.38
CA GLU A 64 4.24 -3.96 -5.12
C GLU A 64 4.60 -5.39 -5.54
N LEU A 65 5.81 -5.59 -6.07
CA LEU A 65 6.32 -6.93 -6.38
C LEU A 65 6.43 -7.79 -5.13
N ALA A 66 6.95 -7.25 -4.02
CA ALA A 66 7.04 -7.97 -2.75
C ALA A 66 5.65 -8.38 -2.23
N TYR A 67 4.64 -7.51 -2.40
CA TYR A 67 3.25 -7.83 -2.07
C TYR A 67 2.73 -8.99 -2.92
N LEU A 68 2.88 -8.92 -4.25
CA LEU A 68 2.45 -9.98 -5.16
C LEU A 68 3.14 -11.31 -4.89
N LYS A 69 4.45 -11.31 -4.63
CA LYS A 69 5.20 -12.52 -4.26
C LYS A 69 4.70 -13.15 -2.96
N ARG A 70 4.25 -12.34 -2.00
CA ARG A 70 3.79 -12.81 -0.69
C ARG A 70 2.34 -13.26 -0.67
N PHE A 71 1.45 -12.52 -1.33
CA PHE A 71 0.01 -12.69 -1.21
C PHE A 71 -0.65 -13.20 -2.50
N GLY A 72 0.07 -13.20 -3.61
CA GLY A 72 -0.45 -13.55 -4.92
C GLY A 72 -1.42 -12.50 -5.48
N THR A 73 -2.19 -12.91 -6.48
CA THR A 73 -3.13 -12.06 -7.20
C THR A 73 -4.58 -12.30 -6.81
N PHE A 74 -4.83 -13.22 -5.87
CA PHE A 74 -6.18 -13.63 -5.44
C PHE A 74 -7.09 -14.07 -6.60
N ASN A 75 -6.51 -14.72 -7.62
CA ASN A 75 -7.23 -15.12 -8.85
C ASN A 75 -7.87 -13.91 -9.56
N ALA A 76 -7.22 -12.75 -9.54
CA ALA A 76 -7.63 -11.61 -10.35
C ALA A 76 -7.51 -11.94 -11.83
N GLU A 77 -8.57 -11.67 -12.59
CA GLU A 77 -8.58 -11.77 -14.06
C GLU A 77 -7.82 -10.59 -14.68
N VAL A 78 -7.86 -9.43 -14.00
CA VAL A 78 -7.18 -8.21 -14.43
C VAL A 78 -6.42 -7.61 -13.25
N ILE A 79 -5.18 -7.22 -13.49
CA ILE A 79 -4.40 -6.37 -12.58
C ILE A 79 -4.30 -4.99 -13.24
N ILE A 80 -4.71 -3.96 -12.52
CA ILE A 80 -4.49 -2.57 -12.92
C ILE A 80 -3.37 -2.04 -12.05
N LEU A 81 -2.21 -1.86 -12.67
CA LEU A 81 -1.02 -1.30 -12.05
C LEU A 81 -0.98 0.21 -12.24
N VAL A 82 -0.87 0.96 -11.15
CA VAL A 82 -0.72 2.42 -11.18
C VAL A 82 0.59 2.79 -10.52
N ILE A 83 1.49 3.34 -11.34
CA ILE A 83 2.80 3.83 -10.93
C ILE A 83 2.79 5.35 -11.04
N ASN A 84 3.07 6.03 -9.93
CA ASN A 84 3.40 7.46 -9.94
C ASN A 84 4.87 7.65 -10.31
N THR A 85 5.21 8.81 -10.87
CA THR A 85 6.59 9.16 -11.24
C THR A 85 7.55 9.04 -10.05
N ASP A 86 7.12 9.45 -8.84
CA ASP A 86 7.94 9.41 -7.63
C ASP A 86 8.23 7.97 -7.15
N ASP A 87 7.38 7.01 -7.51
CA ASP A 87 7.54 5.61 -7.11
C ASP A 87 8.80 5.00 -7.75
N LEU A 88 9.23 5.53 -8.90
CA LEU A 88 10.46 5.15 -9.59
C LEU A 88 11.74 5.56 -8.84
N PHE A 89 11.60 6.36 -7.77
CA PHE A 89 12.71 6.81 -6.93
C PHE A 89 12.58 6.32 -5.48
N GLY A 90 11.65 5.39 -5.22
CA GLY A 90 11.50 4.75 -3.91
C GLY A 90 12.77 4.02 -3.49
N THR A 91 12.97 3.86 -2.18
CA THR A 91 14.11 3.15 -1.60
C THR A 91 13.79 1.66 -1.37
N GLN A 92 14.78 0.87 -0.93
CA GLN A 92 14.56 -0.54 -0.61
C GLN A 92 13.37 -0.73 0.37
N PRO A 93 12.42 -1.64 0.08
CA PRO A 93 11.33 -1.95 1.00
C PRO A 93 11.83 -2.38 2.38
N THR A 94 11.28 -1.81 3.45
CA THR A 94 11.66 -2.13 4.83
C THR A 94 10.49 -2.00 5.80
N SER A 95 10.46 -2.87 6.81
CA SER A 95 9.49 -2.81 7.91
C SER A 95 10.02 -2.05 9.14
N LEU A 96 11.26 -1.55 9.11
CA LEU A 96 11.91 -0.97 10.30
C LEU A 96 11.18 0.26 10.87
N GLY A 97 10.46 1.00 10.02
CA GLY A 97 9.64 2.15 10.43
C GLY A 97 8.27 1.79 11.01
N VAL A 98 7.80 0.55 10.81
CA VAL A 98 6.48 0.11 11.31
C VAL A 98 6.51 0.02 12.84
N GLY A 99 5.49 0.58 13.49
CA GLY A 99 5.40 0.73 14.95
C GLY A 99 6.27 1.85 15.53
N ARG A 100 7.01 2.59 14.70
CA ARG A 100 7.87 3.72 15.13
C ARG A 100 7.48 5.03 14.48
N ASP A 101 7.20 5.01 13.19
CA ASP A 101 6.67 6.16 12.48
C ASP A 101 5.21 6.39 12.87
N ARG A 102 4.84 7.64 13.15
CA ARG A 102 3.47 8.03 13.49
C ARG A 102 2.44 7.68 12.41
N ASN A 103 2.89 7.62 11.15
CA ASN A 103 2.06 7.28 10.00
C ASN A 103 1.96 5.76 9.74
N TYR A 104 2.80 4.95 10.41
CA TYR A 104 2.86 3.50 10.20
C TYR A 104 2.75 2.74 11.53
N PRO A 105 1.62 2.85 12.26
CA PRO A 105 1.42 2.08 13.49
C PRO A 105 1.34 0.58 13.21
N ASP A 106 1.83 -0.23 14.15
CA ASP A 106 1.76 -1.70 14.11
C ASP A 106 0.50 -2.28 14.78
N ARG A 107 -0.24 -1.43 15.51
CA ARG A 107 -1.49 -1.78 16.20
C ARG A 107 -2.47 -0.62 16.19
N LYS A 108 -3.76 -0.94 16.31
CA LYS A 108 -4.80 0.08 16.49
C LYS A 108 -4.64 0.78 17.84
N PRO A 109 -4.87 2.09 17.93
CA PRO A 109 -4.88 2.78 19.22
C PRO A 109 -6.04 2.27 20.08
N MET A 110 -5.87 2.27 21.40
CA MET A 110 -6.91 1.83 22.34
C MET A 110 -8.04 2.85 22.45
N SER A 111 -7.75 4.12 22.17
CA SER A 111 -8.73 5.21 22.13
C SER A 111 -8.28 6.34 21.21
N ALA A 112 -9.23 7.18 20.80
CA ALA A 112 -8.94 8.39 20.03
C ALA A 112 -8.04 9.37 20.81
N ILE A 113 -8.19 9.45 22.14
CA ILE A 113 -7.36 10.31 22.99
C ILE A 113 -5.90 9.83 22.96
N GLN A 114 -5.67 8.51 23.07
CA GLN A 114 -4.33 7.95 22.96
C GLN A 114 -3.73 8.26 21.58
N GLU A 115 -4.50 8.07 20.51
CA GLU A 115 -4.04 8.38 19.15
C GLU A 115 -3.59 9.84 19.01
N VAL A 116 -4.35 10.79 19.57
CA VAL A 116 -4.00 12.21 19.55
C VAL A 116 -2.72 12.48 20.34
N LEU A 117 -2.58 11.87 21.53
CA LEU A 117 -1.37 12.00 22.34
C LEU A 117 -0.14 11.49 21.59
N ASP A 118 -0.19 10.26 21.08
CA ASP A 118 0.93 9.62 20.38
C ASP A 118 1.29 10.35 19.07
N ARG A 119 0.28 10.78 18.30
CA ARG A 119 0.49 11.40 16.98
C ARG A 119 0.80 12.88 16.98
N TYR A 120 0.43 13.63 18.03
CA TYR A 120 0.60 15.08 18.02
C TYR A 120 1.35 15.62 19.24
N LEU A 121 1.22 15.01 20.41
CA LEU A 121 1.72 15.58 21.66
C LEU A 121 3.03 14.95 22.15
N LEU A 122 3.20 13.64 22.00
CA LEU A 122 4.39 12.91 22.45
C LEU A 122 5.47 12.86 21.36
N PRO A 123 6.76 12.93 21.71
CA PRO A 123 7.83 12.83 20.73
C PRO A 123 7.81 11.48 20.01
N ALA A 124 8.10 11.50 18.70
CA ALA A 124 8.22 10.27 17.93
C ALA A 124 9.45 9.46 18.40
N PRO A 125 9.35 8.12 18.48
CA PRO A 125 10.50 7.26 18.74
C PRO A 125 11.63 7.51 17.74
N ALA A 126 12.88 7.40 18.21
CA ALA A 126 14.03 7.50 17.32
C ALA A 126 14.03 6.37 16.28
N MET A 127 14.25 6.73 15.02
CA MET A 127 14.37 5.76 13.95
C MET A 127 15.69 4.99 14.02
N PRO A 128 15.69 3.67 13.80
CA PRO A 128 16.91 2.87 13.77
C PRO A 128 17.90 3.38 12.72
N GLU A 129 19.21 3.30 13.01
CA GLU A 129 20.25 3.71 12.04
C GLU A 129 20.17 2.93 10.71
N ALA A 130 19.79 1.66 10.77
CA ALA A 130 19.54 0.85 9.59
C ALA A 130 18.43 1.42 8.69
N PHE A 131 17.39 2.03 9.29
CA PHE A 131 16.31 2.68 8.53
C PHE A 131 16.81 3.96 7.85
N LYS A 132 17.56 4.79 8.55
CA LYS A 132 18.17 6.01 7.99
C LYS A 132 19.09 5.69 6.82
N LYS A 133 19.89 4.62 6.94
CA LYS A 133 20.77 4.14 5.87
C LYS A 133 19.99 3.74 4.61
N ILE A 134 18.83 3.09 4.77
CA ILE A 134 17.95 2.74 3.64
C ILE A 134 17.35 4.01 3.01
N GLN A 135 16.87 4.96 3.81
CA GLN A 135 16.35 6.23 3.28
C GLN A 135 17.41 7.05 2.54
N ALA A 136 18.67 6.92 2.96
CA ALA A 136 19.83 7.52 2.32
C ALA A 136 20.34 6.74 1.10
N GLU A 137 19.63 5.70 0.62
CA GLU A 137 19.97 4.98 -0.62
C GLU A 137 20.12 5.98 -1.76
N GLY A 138 21.35 6.18 -2.25
CA GLY A 138 21.66 7.12 -3.33
C GLY A 138 21.84 6.41 -4.68
N GLY A 139 22.41 7.13 -5.64
CA GLY A 139 22.75 6.58 -6.95
C GLY A 139 21.53 6.42 -7.88
N ASP A 140 21.62 5.47 -8.80
CA ASP A 140 20.58 5.19 -9.80
C ASP A 140 19.45 4.35 -9.19
N ARG A 141 18.57 5.01 -8.43
CA ARG A 141 17.40 4.35 -7.82
C ARG A 141 16.47 3.71 -8.84
N VAL A 142 16.33 4.33 -10.01
CA VAL A 142 15.50 3.80 -11.10
C VAL A 142 16.09 2.49 -11.58
N GLY A 143 17.40 2.44 -11.88
CA GLY A 143 18.11 1.22 -12.24
C GLY A 143 17.96 0.12 -11.21
N LEU A 144 18.14 0.44 -9.92
CA LEU A 144 17.95 -0.52 -8.82
C LEU A 144 16.53 -1.10 -8.77
N ILE A 145 15.51 -0.28 -9.02
CA ILE A 145 14.12 -0.74 -9.10
C ILE A 145 13.94 -1.64 -10.32
N LEU A 146 14.40 -1.22 -11.49
CA LEU A 146 14.29 -1.97 -12.74
C LEU A 146 14.96 -3.33 -12.63
N ASP A 147 16.15 -3.40 -12.04
CA ASP A 147 16.88 -4.66 -11.81
C ASP A 147 16.12 -5.57 -10.84
N ALA A 148 15.54 -5.02 -9.78
CA ALA A 148 14.76 -5.78 -8.82
C ALA A 148 13.48 -6.40 -9.42
N ILE A 149 12.88 -5.77 -10.42
CA ILE A 149 11.66 -6.25 -11.09
C ILE A 149 11.93 -6.98 -12.42
N ARG A 150 13.18 -7.01 -12.91
CA ARG A 150 13.53 -7.67 -14.18
C ARG A 150 13.39 -9.20 -14.13
N GLY A 151 13.53 -9.79 -12.93
CA GLY A 151 13.51 -11.25 -12.72
C GLY A 151 12.14 -11.84 -12.40
N ILE A 152 11.07 -11.24 -12.92
CA ILE A 152 9.69 -11.77 -12.84
C ILE A 152 9.41 -12.62 -14.08
#